data_AF-A0A355RIE5-F1
#
_entry.id   AF-A0A355RIE5-F1
#
_cell.length_a   1.000
_cell.length_b   1.000
_cell.length_c   1.000
_cell.angle_alpha   90.00
_cell.angle_beta   90.00
_cell.angle_gamma   90.00
#
_symmetry.space_group_name_H-M   'P 1'
#
loop_
_entity.id
_entity.type
_entity.pdbx_description
1 polymer ?
#
loop_
_entity_poly.entity_id
_entity_poly.type
_entity_poly.pdbx_seq_one_letter_code
_entity_poly.pdbx_strand_id
1 'polypeptide(L)'
;AHFFAQPASAVTFVIKPAAWILPLFSASCAWIILWCGWGKGLGVLGVVAALMGWHGSDRPDILIAKDGVLVGLLLPEGRALSKPNGGTFSAGIWAQYDGLPMPREKAYALWQDRKIDLYHHWSNKKKGLEIACVPRELHIVAQKRRISGECWHLSHHIIKRNGATAIWLDHQGKIAKIRHINSGFTRLWSKHR
;
A
#
# COMPACT_ATOMS: atom_id res chain seq x y z
N ALA A 1 -30.17 5.17 25.15
CA ALA A 1 -30.15 4.34 23.92
C ALA A 1 -28.92 4.69 23.09
N HIS A 2 -27.82 3.94 23.19
CA HIS A 2 -26.58 4.19 22.42
C HIS A 2 -25.78 2.88 22.16
N PHE A 3 -26.46 1.75 21.93
CA PHE A 3 -25.82 0.42 21.84
C PHE A 3 -25.89 -0.25 20.45
N PHE A 4 -26.21 0.48 19.36
CA PHE A 4 -26.46 -0.14 18.05
C PHE A 4 -25.56 0.33 16.89
N ALA A 5 -24.43 1.00 17.13
CA ALA A 5 -23.71 1.65 16.04
C ALA A 5 -22.29 1.13 15.71
N GLN A 6 -21.88 -0.09 16.11
CA GLN A 6 -20.62 -0.67 15.61
C GLN A 6 -20.65 -2.20 15.53
N PRO A 7 -21.11 -2.82 14.43
CA PRO A 7 -20.69 -4.18 14.14
C PRO A 7 -19.21 -4.13 13.74
N ALA A 8 -18.31 -4.39 14.68
CA ALA A 8 -16.86 -4.39 14.48
C ALA A 8 -16.35 -5.48 13.51
N SER A 9 -17.24 -6.19 12.80
CA SER A 9 -16.91 -7.30 11.89
C SER A 9 -17.91 -7.50 10.73
N ALA A 10 -18.78 -6.54 10.40
CA ALA A 10 -19.78 -6.70 9.31
C ALA A 10 -19.27 -6.32 7.91
N VAL A 11 -18.01 -5.93 7.78
CA VAL A 11 -17.36 -5.64 6.50
C VAL A 11 -16.12 -6.51 6.35
N THR A 12 -16.23 -7.52 5.49
CA THR A 12 -15.06 -8.23 4.97
C THR A 12 -14.42 -7.31 3.94
N PHE A 13 -13.21 -6.84 4.25
CA PHE A 13 -12.47 -5.96 3.36
C PHE A 13 -11.92 -6.78 2.19
N VAL A 14 -12.57 -6.67 1.04
CA VAL A 14 -12.14 -7.35 -0.19
C VAL A 14 -11.22 -6.43 -0.98
N ILE A 15 -10.17 -7.03 -1.53
CA ILE A 15 -9.19 -6.40 -2.42
C ILE A 15 -9.92 -5.63 -3.52
N LYS A 16 -9.65 -4.34 -3.69
CA LYS A 16 -10.29 -3.57 -4.77
C LYS A 16 -9.67 -3.96 -6.12
N PRO A 17 -10.45 -4.51 -7.07
CA PRO A 17 -9.92 -4.93 -8.36
C PRO A 17 -9.48 -3.73 -9.22
N ALA A 18 -8.62 -3.97 -10.20
CA ALA A 18 -8.26 -2.98 -11.22
C ALA A 18 -9.52 -2.45 -11.92
N ALA A 19 -9.50 -1.18 -12.34
CA ALA A 19 -10.70 -0.48 -12.82
C ALA A 19 -11.40 -1.14 -14.02
N TRP A 20 -10.68 -1.94 -14.81
CA TRP A 20 -11.23 -2.67 -15.96
C TRP A 20 -11.92 -3.99 -15.60
N ILE A 21 -11.69 -4.55 -14.40
CA ILE A 21 -12.21 -5.86 -13.99
C ILE A 21 -13.72 -5.78 -13.76
N LEU A 22 -14.20 -4.73 -13.09
CA LEU A 22 -15.62 -4.50 -12.87
C LEU A 22 -16.43 -4.42 -14.18
N PRO A 23 -16.07 -3.56 -15.17
CA PRO A 23 -16.81 -3.50 -16.42
C PRO A 23 -16.69 -4.80 -17.23
N LEU A 24 -15.53 -5.48 -17.23
CA LEU A 24 -15.40 -6.79 -17.89
C LEU A 24 -16.29 -7.84 -17.24
N PHE A 25 -16.32 -7.92 -15.90
CA PHE A 25 -17.16 -8.85 -15.16
C PHE A 25 -18.64 -8.57 -15.40
N SER A 26 -19.07 -7.31 -15.31
CA SER A 26 -20.46 -6.92 -15.60
C SER A 26 -20.87 -7.21 -17.04
N ALA A 27 -20.01 -6.93 -18.03
CA ALA A 27 -20.27 -7.24 -19.44
C ALA A 27 -20.35 -8.75 -19.69
N SER A 28 -19.49 -9.53 -19.03
CA SER A 28 -19.48 -10.99 -19.12
C SER A 28 -20.74 -11.61 -18.50
N CYS A 29 -21.18 -11.11 -17.35
CA CYS A 29 -22.45 -11.51 -16.74
C CYS A 29 -23.65 -11.15 -17.62
N ALA A 30 -23.66 -9.92 -18.19
CA ALA A 30 -24.71 -9.50 -19.12
C ALA A 30 -24.75 -10.40 -20.37
N TRP A 31 -23.60 -10.78 -20.92
CA TRP A 31 -23.50 -11.70 -22.06
C TRP A 31 -24.10 -13.07 -21.77
N ILE A 32 -23.82 -13.63 -20.58
CA ILE A 32 -24.36 -14.93 -20.14
C ILE A 32 -25.88 -14.88 -20.01
N ILE A 33 -26.43 -13.75 -19.52
CA ILE A 33 -27.86 -13.56 -19.30
C ILE A 33 -28.60 -13.38 -20.64
N LEU A 34 -28.02 -12.60 -21.57
CA LEU A 34 -28.66 -12.24 -22.84
C LEU A 34 -28.61 -13.36 -23.89
N TRP A 35 -27.60 -14.25 -23.83
CA TRP A 35 -27.41 -15.29 -24.84
C TRP A 35 -27.94 -16.65 -24.37
N CYS A 36 -28.80 -17.29 -25.18
CA CYS A 36 -29.24 -18.67 -24.96
C CYS A 36 -28.47 -19.65 -25.86
N GLY A 37 -27.92 -20.73 -25.29
CA GLY A 37 -27.17 -21.77 -26.03
C GLY A 37 -25.64 -21.69 -25.86
N TRP A 38 -24.88 -22.24 -26.83
CA TRP A 38 -23.42 -22.43 -26.72
C TRP A 38 -22.61 -21.12 -26.65
N GLY A 39 -23.19 -19.99 -27.10
CA GLY A 39 -22.59 -18.66 -27.00
C GLY A 39 -22.36 -18.18 -25.55
N LYS A 40 -22.93 -18.85 -24.55
CA LYS A 40 -22.65 -18.61 -23.11
C LYS A 40 -21.19 -18.86 -22.73
N GLY A 41 -20.48 -19.74 -23.46
CA GLY A 41 -19.09 -20.08 -23.19
C GLY A 41 -18.14 -18.87 -23.23
N LEU A 42 -18.40 -17.91 -24.13
CA LEU A 42 -17.65 -16.65 -24.22
C LEU A 42 -17.79 -15.79 -22.97
N GLY A 43 -18.99 -15.71 -22.40
CA GLY A 43 -19.23 -14.98 -21.16
C GLY A 43 -18.57 -15.65 -19.96
N VAL A 44 -18.59 -16.98 -19.87
CA VAL A 44 -17.90 -17.73 -18.81
C VAL A 44 -16.38 -17.49 -18.87
N LEU A 45 -15.79 -17.52 -20.07
CA LEU A 45 -14.38 -17.17 -20.25
C LEU A 45 -14.05 -15.76 -19.76
N GLY A 46 -14.92 -14.78 -20.06
CA GLY A 46 -14.75 -13.40 -19.59
C GLY A 46 -14.82 -13.27 -18.06
N VAL A 47 -15.72 -14.01 -17.41
CA VAL A 47 -15.79 -14.09 -15.94
C VAL A 47 -14.52 -14.69 -15.36
N VAL A 48 -14.05 -15.82 -15.90
CA VAL A 48 -12.80 -16.47 -15.44
C VAL A 48 -11.60 -15.54 -15.61
N ALA A 49 -11.49 -14.86 -16.76
CA ALA A 49 -10.42 -13.89 -17.00
C ALA A 49 -10.46 -12.70 -16.02
N ALA A 50 -11.66 -12.19 -15.71
CA ALA A 50 -11.85 -11.13 -14.71
C ALA A 50 -11.43 -11.60 -13.30
N LEU A 51 -11.83 -12.82 -12.91
CA LEU A 51 -11.47 -13.40 -11.60
C LEU A 51 -9.95 -13.66 -11.49
N MET A 52 -9.33 -14.21 -12.54
CA MET A 52 -7.87 -14.39 -12.60
C MET A 52 -7.13 -13.05 -12.53
N GLY A 53 -7.62 -12.03 -13.23
CA GLY A 53 -7.07 -10.68 -13.19
C GLY A 53 -7.20 -10.00 -11.82
N TRP A 54 -8.23 -10.35 -11.04
CA TRP A 54 -8.43 -9.80 -9.69
C TRP A 54 -7.36 -10.30 -8.72
N HIS A 55 -6.99 -11.59 -8.82
CA HIS A 55 -5.97 -12.16 -7.95
C HIS A 55 -4.57 -11.50 -8.15
N GLY A 56 -4.31 -10.92 -9.31
CA GLY A 56 -3.03 -10.30 -9.69
C GLY A 56 -2.85 -8.81 -9.34
N SER A 57 -3.63 -8.22 -8.43
CA SER A 57 -3.40 -6.81 -8.07
C SER A 57 -2.13 -6.64 -7.23
N ASP A 58 -1.05 -6.15 -7.85
CA ASP A 58 0.25 -5.92 -7.23
C ASP A 58 0.13 -4.98 -6.01
N ARG A 59 0.13 -5.55 -4.80
CA ARG A 59 0.13 -4.77 -3.56
C ARG A 59 1.49 -4.08 -3.41
N PRO A 60 1.52 -2.79 -3.04
CA PRO A 60 2.80 -2.12 -2.79
C PRO A 60 3.43 -2.65 -1.50
N ASP A 61 4.69 -3.07 -1.62
CA ASP A 61 5.51 -3.55 -0.53
C ASP A 61 5.75 -2.46 0.50
N ILE A 62 6.05 -1.23 0.06
CA ILE A 62 6.28 -0.10 0.96
C ILE A 62 5.26 1.00 0.67
N LEU A 63 4.62 1.48 1.74
CA LEU A 63 3.71 2.63 1.73
C LEU A 63 4.26 3.73 2.61
N ILE A 64 4.24 4.95 2.10
CA ILE A 64 4.71 6.15 2.79
C ILE A 64 3.56 7.14 2.85
N ALA A 65 3.21 7.56 4.06
CA ALA A 65 2.16 8.55 4.28
C ALA A 65 2.51 9.88 3.60
N LYS A 66 1.50 10.70 3.30
CA LYS A 66 1.66 11.97 2.56
C LYS A 66 2.65 12.93 3.23
N ASP A 67 2.69 12.92 4.55
CA ASP A 67 3.58 13.72 5.39
C ASP A 67 4.90 13.01 5.71
N GLY A 68 5.07 11.76 5.26
CA GLY A 68 6.18 10.89 5.61
C GLY A 68 6.20 10.45 7.08
N VAL A 69 5.18 10.78 7.87
CA VAL A 69 5.19 10.53 9.33
C VAL A 69 5.00 9.06 9.65
N LEU A 70 4.46 8.26 8.71
CA LEU A 70 4.28 6.82 8.86
C LEU A 70 4.78 6.11 7.60
N VAL A 71 5.46 4.98 7.80
CA VAL A 71 5.84 4.05 6.75
C VAL A 71 5.27 2.69 7.09
N GLY A 72 4.70 2.02 6.09
CA GLY A 72 4.22 0.65 6.19
C GLY A 72 5.02 -0.27 5.27
N LEU A 73 5.42 -1.44 5.77
CA LEU A 73 6.06 -2.50 5.01
C LEU A 73 5.13 -3.72 4.99
N LEU A 74 4.79 -4.23 3.82
CA LEU A 74 3.97 -5.42 3.67
C LEU A 74 4.84 -6.66 3.90
N LEU A 75 4.49 -7.45 4.92
CA LEU A 75 5.09 -8.75 5.20
C LEU A 75 4.02 -9.86 5.06
N PRO A 76 4.42 -11.14 5.00
CA PRO A 76 3.47 -12.25 4.94
C PRO A 76 2.46 -12.26 6.08
N GLU A 77 2.85 -11.83 7.28
CA GLU A 77 2.01 -11.78 8.47
C GLU A 77 1.04 -10.59 8.48
N GLY A 78 1.28 -9.59 7.63
CA GLY A 78 0.52 -8.34 7.57
C GLY A 78 1.41 -7.11 7.35
N ARG A 79 0.81 -5.93 7.36
CA ARG A 79 1.55 -4.67 7.16
C ARG A 79 2.20 -4.21 8.47
N ALA A 80 3.52 -4.27 8.54
CA ALA A 80 4.31 -3.67 9.60
C ALA A 80 4.29 -2.15 9.52
N LEU A 81 4.30 -1.47 10.66
CA LEU A 81 4.21 -0.01 10.76
C LEU A 81 5.40 0.58 11.51
N SER A 82 6.00 1.64 10.98
CA SER A 82 7.25 2.21 11.49
C SER A 82 7.18 2.94 12.82
N LYS A 83 5.98 3.23 13.31
CA LYS A 83 5.76 3.95 14.57
C LYS A 83 4.72 3.24 15.40
N PRO A 84 4.83 3.25 16.74
CA PRO A 84 3.78 2.73 17.61
C PRO A 84 2.55 3.66 17.60
N ASN A 85 2.77 4.98 17.55
CA ASN A 85 1.72 6.00 17.59
C ASN A 85 1.91 7.10 16.53
N GLY A 86 0.80 7.76 16.15
CA GLY A 86 0.74 8.79 15.11
C GLY A 86 0.47 8.23 13.70
N GLY A 87 -0.05 9.06 12.79
CA GLY A 87 -0.45 8.62 11.44
C GLY A 87 -1.63 7.63 11.42
N THR A 88 -2.50 7.67 12.44
CA THR A 88 -3.63 6.74 12.61
C THR A 88 -4.60 6.72 11.43
N PHE A 89 -4.81 7.87 10.79
CA PHE A 89 -5.62 7.97 9.58
C PHE A 89 -5.04 7.13 8.43
N SER A 90 -3.74 7.26 8.14
CA SER A 90 -3.07 6.47 7.11
C SER A 90 -3.03 4.99 7.48
N ALA A 91 -2.72 4.66 8.73
CA ALA A 91 -2.71 3.28 9.22
C ALA A 91 -4.09 2.60 9.07
N GLY A 92 -5.16 3.31 9.47
CA GLY A 92 -6.53 2.81 9.36
C GLY A 92 -6.96 2.59 7.92
N ILE A 93 -6.64 3.54 7.03
CA ILE A 93 -6.84 3.36 5.58
C ILE A 93 -6.11 2.11 5.11
N TRP A 94 -4.81 2.00 5.33
CA TRP A 94 -4.04 0.85 4.83
C TRP A 94 -4.57 -0.49 5.35
N ALA A 95 -4.88 -0.58 6.65
CA ALA A 95 -5.48 -1.77 7.24
C ALA A 95 -6.82 -2.16 6.60
N GLN A 96 -7.69 -1.18 6.32
CA GLN A 96 -8.94 -1.42 5.60
C GLN A 96 -8.70 -1.92 4.17
N TYR A 97 -7.65 -1.47 3.49
CA TYR A 97 -7.37 -1.90 2.11
C TYR A 97 -6.57 -3.20 2.02
N ASP A 98 -5.76 -3.54 3.03
CA ASP A 98 -5.00 -4.78 3.08
C ASP A 98 -5.89 -5.99 3.40
N GLY A 99 -7.04 -5.75 4.03
CA GLY A 99 -8.02 -6.76 4.42
C GLY A 99 -7.59 -7.68 5.56
N LEU A 100 -6.44 -7.40 6.17
CA LEU A 100 -5.86 -8.12 7.30
C LEU A 100 -5.65 -7.14 8.45
N PRO A 101 -6.73 -6.74 9.16
CA PRO A 101 -6.60 -5.81 10.28
C PRO A 101 -5.77 -6.46 11.39
N MET A 102 -4.73 -5.75 11.83
CA MET A 102 -3.82 -6.18 12.89
C MET A 102 -3.72 -5.10 13.96
N PRO A 103 -3.65 -5.47 15.27
CA PRO A 103 -3.37 -4.52 16.33
C PRO A 103 -2.09 -3.73 16.07
N ARG A 104 -2.10 -2.45 16.44
CA ARG A 104 -1.04 -1.48 16.15
C ARG A 104 0.30 -1.91 16.75
N GLU A 105 0.24 -2.48 17.95
CA GLU A 105 1.36 -2.98 18.73
C GLU A 105 2.05 -4.13 17.99
N LYS A 106 1.25 -5.06 17.46
CA LYS A 106 1.75 -6.20 16.67
C LYS A 106 2.34 -5.73 15.34
N ALA A 107 1.69 -4.79 14.66
CA ALA A 107 2.22 -4.20 13.43
C ALA A 107 3.54 -3.44 13.66
N TYR A 108 3.70 -2.79 14.81
CA TYR A 108 4.96 -2.15 15.18
C TYR A 108 6.04 -3.16 15.58
N ALA A 109 5.68 -4.25 16.25
CA ALA A 109 6.62 -5.34 16.54
C ALA A 109 7.18 -5.96 15.26
N LEU A 110 6.32 -6.26 14.27
CA LEU A 110 6.75 -6.72 12.95
C LEU A 110 7.70 -5.74 12.26
N TRP A 111 7.54 -4.43 12.50
CA TRP A 111 8.47 -3.45 11.97
C TRP A 111 9.85 -3.60 12.62
N GLN A 112 9.93 -3.82 13.93
CA GLN A 112 11.21 -4.03 14.61
C GLN A 112 11.91 -5.31 14.12
N ASP A 113 11.15 -6.38 13.91
CA ASP A 113 11.66 -7.69 13.49
C ASP A 113 11.88 -7.83 11.98
N ARG A 114 11.72 -6.74 11.21
CA ARG A 114 11.89 -6.76 9.76
C ARG A 114 13.31 -7.16 9.36
N LYS A 115 13.42 -8.00 8.33
CA LYS A 115 14.72 -8.47 7.78
C LYS A 115 15.27 -7.60 6.64
N ILE A 116 14.71 -6.42 6.43
CA ILE A 116 15.11 -5.48 5.38
C ILE A 116 15.73 -4.22 5.99
N ASP A 117 16.78 -3.71 5.36
CA ASP A 117 17.52 -2.50 5.76
C ASP A 117 16.74 -1.22 5.42
N LEU A 118 15.52 -1.13 5.94
CA LEU A 118 14.61 0.01 5.77
C LEU A 118 14.59 0.86 7.04
N TYR A 119 15.07 2.09 6.95
CA TYR A 119 15.14 3.01 8.08
C TYR A 119 14.18 4.18 7.91
N HIS A 120 13.35 4.40 8.93
CA HIS A 120 12.40 5.52 8.93
C HIS A 120 12.80 6.60 9.95
N HIS A 121 13.18 7.76 9.44
CA HIS A 121 13.64 8.90 10.21
C HIS A 121 12.51 9.93 10.34
N TRP A 122 11.69 9.81 11.37
CA TRP A 122 10.50 10.65 11.58
C TRP A 122 10.61 11.67 12.72
N SER A 123 11.57 11.53 13.63
CA SER A 123 11.64 12.34 14.86
C SER A 123 12.01 13.79 14.58
N ASN A 124 11.16 14.73 15.02
CA ASN A 124 11.43 16.17 14.99
C ASN A 124 12.65 16.56 15.84
N LYS A 125 12.96 15.82 16.90
CA LYS A 125 14.08 16.12 17.80
C LYS A 125 15.46 15.96 17.14
N LYS A 126 15.54 15.19 16.06
CA LYS A 126 16.78 14.94 15.30
C LYS A 126 16.85 15.75 14.00
N LYS A 127 16.06 16.82 13.88
CA LYS A 127 16.05 17.70 12.72
C LYS A 127 17.43 18.36 12.55
N GLY A 128 17.91 18.46 11.30
CA GLY A 128 19.22 19.04 10.99
C GLY A 128 20.42 18.11 11.25
N LEU A 129 20.25 17.02 11.99
CA LEU A 129 21.32 16.04 12.21
C LEU A 129 21.60 15.28 10.91
N GLU A 130 22.86 15.01 10.63
CA GLU A 130 23.28 14.24 9.45
C GLU A 130 22.94 12.76 9.61
N ILE A 131 22.70 12.08 8.48
CA ILE A 131 22.52 10.63 8.39
C ILE A 131 23.63 10.12 7.48
N ALA A 132 24.57 9.37 8.04
CA ALA A 132 25.46 8.54 7.25
C ALA A 132 24.68 7.32 6.75
N CYS A 133 24.86 6.94 5.49
CA CYS A 133 24.20 5.78 4.93
C CYS A 133 25.13 4.93 4.07
N VAL A 134 24.79 3.65 3.97
CA VAL A 134 25.58 2.61 3.31
C VAL A 134 24.83 2.10 2.07
N PRO A 135 25.52 1.62 1.02
CA PRO A 135 24.87 0.99 -0.12
C PRO A 135 23.92 -0.14 0.30
N ARG A 136 22.77 -0.24 -0.37
CA ARG A 136 21.63 -1.15 -0.10
C ARG A 136 20.69 -0.73 1.03
N GLU A 137 21.03 0.27 1.84
CA GLU A 137 20.11 0.79 2.84
C GLU A 137 19.04 1.69 2.20
N LEU A 138 17.82 1.60 2.71
CA LEU A 138 16.67 2.36 2.26
C LEU A 138 16.25 3.36 3.33
N HIS A 139 16.55 4.65 3.13
CA HIS A 139 16.27 5.68 4.14
C HIS A 139 15.06 6.53 3.75
N ILE A 140 14.01 6.48 4.56
CA ILE A 140 12.85 7.37 4.40
C ILE A 140 12.93 8.45 5.46
N VAL A 141 13.09 9.70 5.02
CA VAL A 141 13.37 10.82 5.91
C VAL A 141 12.23 11.83 5.88
N ALA A 142 11.42 11.84 6.93
CA ALA A 142 10.26 12.71 7.05
C ALA A 142 10.63 14.15 7.49
N GLN A 143 11.87 14.39 7.90
CA GLN A 143 12.34 15.69 8.39
C GLN A 143 13.44 16.27 7.51
N LYS A 144 13.65 17.59 7.56
CA LYS A 144 14.79 18.23 6.87
C LYS A 144 16.10 17.81 7.55
N ARG A 145 16.75 16.80 6.98
CA ARG A 145 18.07 16.28 7.39
C ARG A 145 18.97 16.15 6.17
N ARG A 146 20.28 16.30 6.37
CA ARG A 146 21.29 16.02 5.35
C ARG A 146 21.63 14.53 5.40
N ILE A 147 21.82 13.94 4.23
CA ILE A 147 22.17 12.53 4.06
C ILE A 147 23.50 12.53 3.32
N SER A 148 24.46 11.76 3.80
CA SER A 148 25.79 11.63 3.23
C SER A 148 26.11 10.15 3.06
N GLY A 149 26.42 9.75 1.82
CA GLY A 149 26.65 8.36 1.42
C GLY A 149 25.94 7.97 0.13
N GLU A 150 26.29 6.80 -0.39
CA GLU A 150 25.74 6.23 -1.63
C GLU A 150 24.63 5.21 -1.31
N CYS A 151 23.50 5.72 -0.80
CA CYS A 151 22.32 4.90 -0.49
C CYS A 151 21.08 5.41 -1.22
N TRP A 152 20.05 4.56 -1.29
CA TRP A 152 18.75 5.03 -1.75
C TRP A 152 18.03 5.72 -0.61
N HIS A 153 17.58 6.96 -0.85
CA HIS A 153 16.85 7.70 0.16
C HIS A 153 15.69 8.53 -0.41
N LEU A 154 14.61 8.63 0.36
CA LEU A 154 13.51 9.54 0.10
C LEU A 154 13.56 10.70 1.10
N SER A 155 13.98 11.86 0.61
CA SER A 155 14.14 13.06 1.44
C SER A 155 12.79 13.75 1.68
N HIS A 156 12.71 14.51 2.78
CA HIS A 156 11.52 15.26 3.14
C HIS A 156 11.04 16.22 2.05
N HIS A 157 11.95 16.79 1.24
CA HIS A 157 11.57 17.65 0.13
C HIS A 157 10.80 16.89 -0.96
N ILE A 158 11.26 15.68 -1.30
CA ILE A 158 10.59 14.82 -2.29
C ILE A 158 9.23 14.39 -1.76
N ILE A 159 9.14 13.96 -0.48
CA ILE A 159 7.87 13.56 0.13
C ILE A 159 6.87 14.73 0.14
N LYS A 160 7.29 15.93 0.55
CA LYS A 160 6.40 17.11 0.53
C LYS A 160 5.92 17.49 -0.85
N ARG A 161 6.79 17.37 -1.87
CA ARG A 161 6.46 17.71 -3.25
C ARG A 161 5.53 16.69 -3.88
N ASN A 162 5.73 15.41 -3.58
CA ASN A 162 5.10 14.29 -4.29
C ASN A 162 3.94 13.64 -3.53
N GLY A 163 3.83 13.90 -2.23
CA GLY A 163 2.80 13.37 -1.36
C GLY A 163 2.99 11.90 -1.02
N ALA A 164 1.87 11.19 -0.89
CA ALA A 164 1.88 9.79 -0.46
C ALA A 164 2.58 8.93 -1.53
N THR A 165 3.39 7.97 -1.12
CA THR A 165 4.24 7.20 -2.04
C THR A 165 4.04 5.70 -1.82
N ALA A 166 3.91 4.96 -2.91
CA ALA A 166 3.87 3.51 -2.95
C ALA A 166 5.09 3.00 -3.71
N ILE A 167 5.74 1.96 -3.18
CA ILE A 167 6.94 1.36 -3.75
C ILE A 167 6.72 -0.14 -3.83
N TRP A 168 7.09 -0.73 -4.97
CA TRP A 168 7.14 -2.16 -5.18
C TRP A 168 8.60 -2.59 -5.28
N LEU A 169 8.93 -3.66 -4.57
CA LEU A 169 10.23 -4.29 -4.58
C LEU A 169 10.22 -5.48 -5.57
N ASP A 170 11.37 -5.78 -6.17
CA ASP A 170 11.56 -7.01 -6.92
C ASP A 170 11.86 -8.19 -5.97
N HIS A 171 12.00 -9.40 -6.54
CA HIS A 171 12.39 -10.59 -5.78
C HIS A 171 13.80 -10.50 -5.14
N GLN A 172 14.63 -9.55 -5.58
CA GLN A 172 15.95 -9.27 -5.01
C GLN A 172 15.90 -8.17 -3.92
N GLY A 173 14.71 -7.65 -3.59
CA GLY A 173 14.51 -6.57 -2.64
C GLY A 173 14.92 -5.18 -3.14
N LYS A 174 15.20 -5.03 -4.44
CA LYS A 174 15.46 -3.73 -5.08
C LYS A 174 14.17 -3.07 -5.50
N ILE A 175 14.21 -1.76 -5.67
CA ILE A 175 13.04 -0.99 -6.09
C ILE A 175 12.74 -1.29 -7.56
N ALA A 176 11.62 -1.97 -7.80
CA ALA A 176 11.12 -2.24 -9.15
C ALA A 176 10.27 -1.08 -9.67
N LYS A 177 9.48 -0.46 -8.80
CA LYS A 177 8.52 0.58 -9.19
C LYS A 177 8.24 1.55 -8.05
N ILE A 178 8.10 2.83 -8.39
CA ILE A 178 7.68 3.88 -7.46
C ILE A 178 6.47 4.59 -8.05
N ARG A 179 5.51 4.90 -7.19
CA ARG A 179 4.36 5.73 -7.53
C ARG A 179 4.15 6.78 -6.46
N HIS A 180 4.11 8.03 -6.91
CA HIS A 180 3.74 9.17 -6.08
C HIS A 180 2.28 9.56 -6.30
N ILE A 181 1.64 10.07 -5.26
CA ILE A 181 0.25 10.55 -5.30
C ILE A 181 0.21 11.95 -4.73
N ASN A 182 0.15 12.89 -5.67
CA ASN A 182 0.15 14.32 -5.39
C ASN A 182 -1.28 14.90 -5.35
N SER A 183 -2.25 14.27 -6.01
CA SER A 183 -3.64 14.70 -6.05
C SER A 183 -4.50 13.86 -5.11
N GLY A 184 -5.33 14.51 -4.27
CA GLY A 184 -6.19 13.86 -3.26
C GLY A 184 -7.23 12.87 -3.79
N PHE A 185 -7.28 12.65 -5.11
CA PHE A 185 -8.24 11.78 -5.79
C PHE A 185 -7.64 10.49 -6.36
N THR A 186 -6.31 10.31 -6.39
CA THR A 186 -5.68 9.06 -6.83
C THR A 186 -5.31 8.17 -5.63
N ARG A 187 -5.49 6.85 -5.74
CA ARG A 187 -5.24 5.88 -4.65
C ARG A 187 -3.91 5.15 -4.85
N LEU A 188 -3.20 4.86 -3.76
CA LEU A 188 -1.84 4.29 -3.78
C LEU A 188 -1.73 2.95 -4.53
N TRP A 189 -2.78 2.13 -4.48
CA TRP A 189 -2.88 0.82 -5.13
C TRP A 189 -3.55 0.84 -6.50
N SER A 190 -4.05 1.98 -7.01
CA SER A 190 -4.72 1.98 -8.31
C SER A 190 -3.70 2.01 -9.44
N LYS A 191 -3.56 0.96 -10.27
CA LYS A 191 -2.80 1.02 -11.53
C LYS A 191 -3.54 1.97 -12.47
N HIS A 192 -3.00 3.18 -12.71
CA HIS A 192 -3.44 3.97 -13.85
C HIS A 192 -2.64 3.52 -15.07
N ARG A 193 -3.39 3.45 -16.17
CA ARG A 193 -3.07 3.07 -17.55
C ARG A 193 -1.59 3.21 -17.93
#